data_AF-A0A9X3EKN4-F1
#
_entry.id   AF-A0A9X3EKN4-F1
#
_cell.length_a   1.000
_cell.length_b   1.000
_cell.length_c   1.000
_cell.angle_alpha   90.00
_cell.angle_beta   90.00
_cell.angle_gamma   90.00
#
_symmetry.space_group_name_H-M   'P 1'
#
loop_
_entity.id
_entity.type
_entity.pdbx_description
1 polymer ?
#
loop_
_entity_poly.entity_id
_entity_poly.type
_entity_poly.pdbx_seq_one_letter_code
_entity_poly.pdbx_strand_id
1 'polypeptide(L)'
;FDDLYCNDGKAGGRPAYDPAILLKIILFAYSKGITSSREIQWCCEHNIIFKALSCDSVPHFTTIAAFVSSYPLEIEHLFEQVLLVCDQEGLLGKELFAIDGC
;
A
#
# COMPACT_ATOMS: atom_id res chain seq x y z
N PHE A 1 -3.90 4.59 -12.24
CA PHE A 1 -4.53 4.31 -10.93
C PHE A 1 -5.80 5.12 -10.76
N ASP A 2 -5.76 6.44 -10.96
CA ASP A 2 -6.89 7.35 -10.75
C ASP A 2 -8.16 7.02 -11.56
N ASP A 3 -8.03 6.68 -12.85
CA ASP A 3 -9.19 6.36 -13.71
C ASP A 3 -9.82 4.99 -13.44
N LEU A 4 -9.12 4.11 -12.72
CA LEU A 4 -9.54 2.73 -12.51
C LEU A 4 -10.22 2.52 -11.16
N TYR A 5 -9.87 3.30 -10.14
CA TYR A 5 -10.38 3.12 -8.77
C TYR A 5 -11.75 3.76 -8.58
N CYS A 6 -12.79 2.91 -8.58
CA CYS A 6 -14.16 3.27 -8.22
C CYS A 6 -14.56 2.38 -7.04
N ASN A 7 -14.81 2.96 -5.87
CA ASN A 7 -15.00 2.20 -4.62
C ASN A 7 -16.47 1.81 -4.36
N ASP A 8 -17.32 1.89 -5.38
CA ASP A 8 -18.76 1.81 -5.23
C ASP A 8 -19.34 0.65 -6.03
N GLY A 9 -19.73 -0.39 -5.28
CA GLY A 9 -20.91 -1.16 -5.65
C GLY A 9 -22.10 -0.21 -5.79
N LYS A 10 -22.49 0.07 -7.03
CA LYS A 10 -23.69 0.82 -7.42
C LYS A 10 -23.80 2.24 -6.83
N ALA A 11 -23.42 3.22 -7.66
CA ALA A 11 -23.86 4.64 -7.67
C ALA A 11 -22.76 5.69 -7.42
N GLY A 12 -21.94 5.92 -8.45
CA GLY A 12 -21.47 7.24 -8.91
C GLY A 12 -21.08 8.29 -7.87
N GLY A 13 -20.23 7.94 -6.90
CA GLY A 13 -19.63 8.87 -5.95
C GLY A 13 -18.13 9.09 -6.20
N ARG A 14 -17.56 10.18 -5.67
CA ARG A 14 -16.10 10.31 -5.57
C ARG A 14 -15.57 9.22 -4.62
N PRO A 15 -14.45 8.55 -4.94
CA PRO A 15 -13.89 7.55 -4.05
C PRO A 15 -13.61 8.17 -2.67
N ALA A 16 -13.94 7.44 -1.61
CA ALA A 16 -13.78 7.91 -0.23
C ALA A 16 -12.31 8.21 0.14
N TYR A 17 -11.36 7.60 -0.59
CA TYR A 17 -9.93 7.80 -0.46
C TYR A 17 -9.31 7.99 -1.83
N ASP A 18 -8.33 8.87 -1.92
CA ASP A 18 -7.51 9.01 -3.12
C ASP A 18 -6.67 7.73 -3.33
N PRO A 19 -6.72 7.09 -4.51
CA PRO A 19 -5.91 5.92 -4.86
C PRO A 19 -4.42 6.11 -4.58
N ALA A 20 -3.90 7.31 -4.82
CA ALA A 20 -2.50 7.62 -4.60
C ALA A 20 -2.15 7.60 -3.11
N ILE A 21 -3.07 7.98 -2.22
CA ILE A 21 -2.86 7.89 -0.77
C ILE A 21 -2.83 6.43 -0.33
N LEU A 22 -3.82 5.63 -0.75
CA LEU A 22 -3.88 4.20 -0.45
C LEU A 22 -2.62 3.48 -0.94
N LEU A 23 -2.18 3.79 -2.16
CA LEU A 23 -0.99 3.20 -2.73
C LEU A 23 0.28 3.57 -1.96
N LYS A 24 0.45 4.84 -1.57
CA LYS A 24 1.61 5.29 -0.77
C LYS A 24 1.70 4.54 0.56
N ILE A 25 0.60 4.43 1.30
CA ILE A 25 0.62 3.75 2.61
C ILE A 25 0.89 2.24 2.45
N ILE A 26 0.36 1.60 1.39
CA ILE A 26 0.56 0.17 1.12
C ILE A 26 2.02 -0.10 0.74
N LEU A 27 2.57 0.65 -0.22
CA LEU A 27 3.97 0.49 -0.64
C LEU A 27 4.92 0.71 0.54
N PHE A 28 4.66 1.75 1.35
CA PHE A 28 5.46 2.00 2.55
C PHE A 28 5.34 0.87 3.56
N ALA A 29 4.13 0.34 3.81
CA ALA A 29 3.94 -0.81 4.69
C ALA A 29 4.72 -2.04 4.22
N TYR A 30 4.65 -2.37 2.93
CA TYR A 30 5.35 -3.52 2.35
C TYR A 30 6.86 -3.36 2.42
N SER A 31 7.39 -2.15 2.22
CA SER A 31 8.81 -1.87 2.43
C SER A 31 9.29 -2.08 3.88
N LYS A 32 8.36 -2.09 4.84
CA LYS A 32 8.60 -2.37 6.27
C LYS A 32 8.26 -3.81 6.66
N GLY A 33 7.88 -4.66 5.69
CA GLY A 33 7.44 -6.04 5.94
C GLY A 33 6.03 -6.16 6.52
N ILE A 34 5.25 -5.07 6.58
CA ILE A 34 3.90 -5.05 7.13
C ILE A 34 2.91 -5.35 6.01
N THR A 35 2.41 -6.58 5.93
CA THR A 35 1.50 -7.03 4.87
C THR A 35 0.04 -7.10 5.30
N SER A 36 -0.23 -7.15 6.61
CA SER A 36 -1.58 -7.23 7.17
C SER A 36 -2.33 -5.91 7.03
N SER A 37 -3.45 -5.90 6.32
CA SER A 37 -4.28 -4.69 6.16
C SER A 37 -4.78 -4.12 7.50
N ARG A 38 -4.98 -4.96 8.52
CA ARG A 38 -5.33 -4.53 9.88
C ARG A 38 -4.18 -3.82 10.58
N GLU A 39 -2.97 -4.33 10.39
CA GLU A 39 -1.77 -3.72 10.94
C GLU A 39 -1.46 -2.40 10.24
N ILE A 40 -1.67 -2.31 8.92
CA ILE A 40 -1.56 -1.05 8.16
C ILE A 40 -2.55 -0.01 8.70
N GLN A 41 -3.81 -0.39 8.93
CA GLN A 41 -4.78 0.52 9.57
C GLN A 41 -4.31 0.96 10.96
N TRP A 42 -3.84 0.02 11.79
CA TRP A 42 -3.34 0.34 13.12
C TRP A 42 -2.14 1.31 13.07
N CYS A 43 -1.22 1.12 12.11
CA CYS A 43 -0.13 2.05 11.86
C CYS A 43 -0.62 3.43 11.43
N CYS A 44 -1.65 3.53 10.57
CA CYS A 44 -2.26 4.82 10.21
C CYS A 44 -2.86 5.56 11.41
N GLU A 45 -3.20 4.87 12.49
CA GLU A 45 -3.71 5.50 13.71
C GLU A 45 -2.59 5.86 14.71
N HIS A 46 -1.55 5.02 14.83
CA HIS A 46 -0.56 5.08 15.92
C HIS A 46 0.85 5.52 15.49
N ASN A 47 1.21 5.39 14.23
CA ASN A 47 2.55 5.69 13.73
C ASN A 47 2.58 7.04 12.99
N ILE A 48 3.42 7.96 13.45
CA ILE A 48 3.49 9.33 12.92
C ILE A 48 3.86 9.39 11.43
N ILE A 49 4.66 8.44 10.93
CA ILE A 49 5.04 8.39 9.51
C ILE A 49 3.84 7.99 8.67
N PHE A 50 3.08 6.98 9.09
CA PHE A 50 1.87 6.55 8.40
C PHE A 50 0.79 7.65 8.43
N LYS A 51 0.63 8.35 9.55
CA LYS A 51 -0.27 9.51 9.64
C LYS A 51 0.10 10.62 8.67
N ALA A 52 1.40 10.92 8.54
CA ALA A 52 1.87 11.92 7.58
C ALA A 52 1.62 11.46 6.12
N LEU A 53 1.88 10.19 5.82
CA LEU A 53 1.65 9.61 4.48
C LEU A 53 0.17 9.52 4.12
N SER A 54 -0.68 9.25 5.09
CA SER A 54 -2.14 9.14 4.91
C SER A 54 -2.85 10.50 4.98
N CYS A 55 -2.13 11.60 5.18
CA CYS A 55 -2.71 12.93 5.43
C CYS A 55 -3.73 12.91 6.60
N ASP A 56 -3.35 12.29 7.72
CA ASP A 56 -4.18 12.05 8.91
C ASP A 56 -5.45 11.22 8.68
N SER A 57 -5.61 10.61 7.50
CA SER A 57 -6.68 9.65 7.25
C SER A 57 -6.35 8.27 7.82
N VAL A 58 -7.38 7.53 8.24
CA VAL A 58 -7.23 6.15 8.74
C VAL A 58 -8.13 5.23 7.92
N PRO A 59 -7.65 4.75 6.75
CA PRO A 59 -8.41 3.84 5.92
C PRO A 59 -8.71 2.54 6.69
N HIS A 60 -9.97 2.11 6.66
CA HIS A 60 -10.36 0.86 7.28
C HIS A 60 -9.67 -0.32 6.57
N PHE A 61 -9.32 -1.38 7.32
CA PHE A 61 -8.59 -2.53 6.80
C PHE A 61 -9.30 -3.19 5.61
N THR A 62 -10.62 -3.13 5.55
CA THR A 62 -11.41 -3.64 4.42
C THR A 62 -11.23 -2.81 3.16
N THR A 63 -11.06 -1.49 3.27
CA THR A 63 -10.78 -0.60 2.13
C THR A 63 -9.38 -0.88 1.58
N ILE A 64 -8.41 -1.07 2.46
CA ILE A 64 -7.03 -1.44 2.08
C ILE A 64 -7.03 -2.80 1.39
N ALA A 65 -7.68 -3.80 1.99
CA ALA A 65 -7.77 -5.15 1.41
C ALA A 65 -8.50 -5.15 0.06
N ALA A 66 -9.60 -4.41 -0.05
CA ALA A 66 -10.34 -4.26 -1.31
C ALA A 66 -9.44 -3.62 -2.38
N PHE A 67 -8.75 -2.52 -2.07
CA PHE A 67 -7.83 -1.85 -2.99
C PHE A 67 -6.75 -2.80 -3.51
N VAL A 68 -6.09 -3.54 -2.61
CA VAL A 68 -5.04 -4.52 -2.98
C VAL A 68 -5.64 -5.64 -3.85
N SER A 69 -6.81 -6.14 -3.50
CA SER A 69 -7.47 -7.23 -4.25
C SER A 69 -8.03 -6.80 -5.61
N SER A 70 -8.29 -5.52 -5.82
CA SER A 70 -8.82 -5.00 -7.09
C SER A 70 -7.73 -4.80 -8.15
N TYR A 71 -6.47 -4.63 -7.75
CA TYR A 71 -5.34 -4.37 -8.67
C TYR A 71 -4.08 -5.17 -8.28
N PRO A 72 -4.18 -6.51 -8.12
CA PRO A 72 -3.07 -7.30 -7.61
C PRO A 72 -1.85 -7.22 -8.53
N LEU A 73 -2.05 -7.30 -9.85
CA LEU A 73 -0.97 -7.29 -10.84
C LEU A 73 -0.31 -5.91 -10.96
N GLU A 74 -1.11 -4.84 -10.95
CA GLU A 74 -0.59 -3.49 -11.09
C GLU A 74 0.15 -3.02 -9.84
N ILE A 75 -0.33 -3.41 -8.64
CA ILE A 75 0.35 -3.12 -7.38
C ILE A 75 1.64 -3.92 -7.27
N GLU A 76 1.63 -5.21 -7.67
CA GLU A 76 2.83 -6.05 -7.71
C GLU A 76 3.89 -5.44 -8.63
N HIS A 77 3.53 -5.12 -9.88
CA HIS A 77 4.46 -4.53 -10.84
C HIS A 77 4.98 -3.16 -10.38
N LEU A 78 4.12 -2.32 -9.79
CA LEU A 78 4.57 -1.03 -9.26
C LEU A 78 5.52 -1.23 -8.06
N PHE A 79 5.22 -2.17 -7.17
CA PHE A 79 6.09 -2.48 -6.04
C PHE A 79 7.44 -3.02 -6.50
N GLU A 80 7.45 -3.90 -7.50
CA GLU A 80 8.68 -4.36 -8.15
C GLU A 80 9.49 -3.20 -8.73
N GLN A 81 8.86 -2.27 -9.45
CA GLN A 81 9.53 -1.08 -9.97
C GLN A 81 10.12 -0.20 -8.86
N VAL A 82 9.38 -0.01 -7.76
CA VAL A 82 9.87 0.74 -6.60
C VAL A 82 11.07 0.05 -5.96
N LEU A 83 11.02 -1.28 -5.80
CA LEU A 83 12.15 -2.07 -5.29
C LEU A 83 13.36 -1.98 -6.22
N LEU A 84 13.16 -2.09 -7.54
CA LEU A 84 14.22 -1.97 -8.53
C LEU A 84 14.93 -0.61 -8.45
N VAL A 85 14.16 0.48 -8.31
CA VAL A 85 14.72 1.83 -8.13
C VAL A 85 15.46 1.94 -6.80
N CYS A 86 14.90 1.43 -5.70
CA CYS A 86 15.58 1.39 -4.41
C CYS A 86 16.87 0.56 -4.45
N ASP A 87 16.93 -0.52 -5.23
CA ASP A 87 18.14 -1.34 -5.43
C ASP A 87 19.21 -0.58 -6.22
N GLN A 88 18.80 0.10 -7.30
CA GLN A 88 19.69 0.94 -8.12
C GLN A 88 20.33 2.07 -7.31
N GLU A 89 19.57 2.66 -6.37
CA GLU A 89 20.06 3.70 -5.46
C GLU A 89 20.82 3.14 -4.24
N GLY A 90 20.97 1.81 -4.14
CA GLY A 90 21.66 1.15 -3.02
C GLY A 90 20.94 1.26 -1.68
N LEU A 91 19.64 1.56 -1.69
CA LEU A 91 18.80 1.75 -0.51
C LEU A 91 18.18 0.45 0.01
N LEU A 92 18.21 -0.63 -0.79
CA LEU A 92 17.89 -1.96 -0.31
C LEU A 92 19.08 -2.51 0.49
N GLY A 93 18.86 -2.74 1.79
CA GLY A 93 19.82 -3.44 2.62
C GLY A 93 20.02 -4.85 2.07
N LYS A 94 21.26 -5.16 1.64
CA LYS A 94 21.66 -6.50 1.16
C LYS A 94 21.75 -7.52 2.30
N GLU A 95 20.76 -7.57 3.18
CA GLU A 95 20.60 -8.66 4.13
C GLU A 95 19.89 -9.81 3.42
N LEU A 96 20.51 -10.98 3.48
CA LEU A 96 20.12 -12.21 2.79
C LEU A 96 18.61 -12.50 2.98
N PHE A 97 17.81 -12.32 1.94
CA PHE A 97 16.39 -12.71 1.95
C PHE A 97 16.31 -14.23 1.71
N ALA A 98 16.30 -15.01 2.78
CA ALA A 98 16.00 -16.44 2.70
C ALA A 98 14.47 -16.62 2.58
N ILE A 99 13.99 -16.88 1.36
CA ILE A 99 12.61 -17.31 1.13
C ILE A 99 12.60 -18.83 1.26
N ASP A 100 12.36 -19.35 2.46
CA ASP A 100 12.02 -20.77 2.63
C ASP A 100 10.52 -20.92 2.36
N GLY A 101 10.20 -21.57 1.24
CA GLY A 101 8.83 -21.76 0.77
C GLY A 101 8.18 -22.94 1.49
N CYS A 102 7.00 -22.70 2.06
CA CYS A 102 6.07 -23.76 2.52
C CYS A 102 4.94 -23.96 1.50
#